data_AF-A0A6J4TBZ2-F1
#
_entry.id   AF-A0A6J4TBZ2-F1
#
_cell.length_a   1.000
_cell.length_b   1.000
_cell.length_c   1.000
_cell.angle_alpha   90.00
_cell.angle_beta   90.00
_cell.angle_gamma   90.00
#
_symmetry.space_group_name_H-M   'P 1'
#
loop_
_entity.id
_entity.type
_entity.pdbx_description
1 polymer ?
#
loop_
_entity_poly.entity_id
_entity_poly.type
_entity_poly.pdbx_seq_one_letter_code
_entity_poly.pdbx_strand_id
1 'polypeptide(L)'
;MALSDPGRVLATPLEVVPSAELTGYLARLFEERDVREVVVGMPKTLAGEVGPQARRVLDTLAGLRRGFPDVRFVEWDERLTTRVAAAGAGAKKKGKRVRVDHLAAAGMLQEYLARRGDL
;
A
#
# COMPACT_ATOMS: atom_id res chain seq x y z
N MET A 1 -6.20 1.53 2.60
CA MET A 1 -4.91 1.28 3.29
C MET A 1 -5.03 -0.03 4.06
N ALA A 2 -3.98 -0.47 4.74
CA ALA A 2 -4.01 -1.63 5.64
C ALA A 2 -3.00 -1.45 6.77
N LEU A 3 -3.19 -2.17 7.88
CA LEU A 3 -2.33 -2.14 9.05
C LEU A 3 -2.08 -3.56 9.54
N SER A 4 -0.84 -3.88 9.89
CA SER A 4 -0.50 -5.14 10.53
C SER A 4 -0.81 -5.10 12.02
N ASP A 5 -1.06 -6.26 12.63
CA ASP A 5 -0.99 -6.37 14.08
C ASP A 5 0.46 -6.18 14.59
N PRO A 6 0.65 -5.91 15.90
CA PRO A 6 1.99 -5.73 16.48
C PRO A 6 2.91 -6.95 16.30
N GLY A 7 2.35 -8.16 16.23
CA GLY A 7 3.08 -9.40 15.98
C GLY A 7 3.49 -9.58 14.51
N ARG A 8 3.06 -8.69 13.60
CA ARG A 8 3.37 -8.73 12.17
C ARG A 8 2.90 -10.01 11.47
N VAL A 9 1.77 -10.56 11.94
CA VAL A 9 1.20 -11.83 11.46
C VAL A 9 0.06 -11.58 10.47
N LEU A 10 -0.84 -10.65 10.79
CA LEU A 10 -2.07 -10.40 10.06
C LEU A 10 -2.17 -8.95 9.60
N ALA A 11 -2.44 -8.75 8.32
CA ALA A 11 -2.79 -7.46 7.76
C ALA A 11 -4.31 -7.26 7.71
N THR A 12 -4.81 -6.18 8.32
CA THR A 12 -6.22 -5.82 8.32
C THR A 12 -6.46 -4.60 7.42
N PRO A 13 -7.50 -4.61 6.55
CA PRO A 13 -7.82 -3.45 5.74
C PRO A 13 -8.24 -2.26 6.62
N LEU A 14 -7.76 -1.09 6.25
CA LEU A 14 -8.20 0.20 6.77
C LEU A 14 -8.98 0.97 5.69
N GLU A 15 -9.52 2.12 6.06
CA GLU A 15 -10.20 3.01 5.12
C GLU A 15 -9.28 3.50 3.98
N VAL A 16 -9.91 4.08 2.95
CA VAL A 16 -9.23 4.72 1.83
C VAL A 16 -9.29 6.21 2.11
N VAL A 17 -8.12 6.81 2.21
CA VAL A 17 -7.99 8.23 2.51
C VAL A 17 -7.67 9.00 1.23
N PRO A 18 -8.36 10.12 0.96
CA PRO A 18 -8.02 10.99 -0.16
C PRO A 18 -6.56 11.47 -0.08
N SER A 19 -5.88 11.57 -1.23
CA SER A 19 -4.45 11.96 -1.26
C SER A 19 -4.15 13.30 -0.60
N ALA A 20 -5.09 14.24 -0.61
CA ALA A 20 -4.95 15.55 0.03
C ALA A 20 -4.93 15.48 1.57
N GLU A 21 -5.54 14.45 2.15
CA GLU A 21 -5.64 14.25 3.61
C GLU A 21 -4.61 13.25 4.15
N LEU A 22 -3.92 12.54 3.25
CA LEU A 22 -3.04 11.42 3.57
C LEU A 22 -1.98 11.76 4.62
N THR A 23 -1.26 12.88 4.47
CA THR A 23 -0.18 13.26 5.39
C THR A 23 -0.70 13.46 6.82
N GLY A 24 -1.81 14.18 6.98
CA GLY A 24 -2.41 14.42 8.30
C GLY A 24 -2.95 13.14 8.93
N TYR A 25 -3.54 12.27 8.10
CA TYR A 25 -3.99 10.95 8.55
C TYR A 25 -2.82 10.08 9.04
N LEU A 26 -1.74 10.00 8.26
CA LEU A 26 -0.56 9.20 8.61
C LEU A 26 0.10 9.71 9.90
N ALA A 27 0.20 11.03 10.10
CA ALA A 27 0.74 11.59 11.33
C ALA A 27 0.00 11.07 12.58
N ARG A 28 -1.33 11.11 12.56
CA ARG A 28 -2.16 10.58 13.65
C ARG A 28 -1.99 9.07 13.80
N LEU A 29 -2.06 8.33 12.69
CA LEU A 29 -1.96 6.88 12.72
C LEU A 29 -0.61 6.41 13.26
N PHE A 30 0.49 7.08 12.91
CA PHE A 30 1.83 6.72 13.36
C PHE A 30 2.00 6.94 14.86
N GLU A 31 1.43 8.01 15.39
CA GLU A 31 1.42 8.28 16.83
C GLU A 31 0.53 7.30 17.60
N GLU A 32 -0.72 7.12 17.17
CA GLU A 32 -1.70 6.28 17.86
C GLU A 32 -1.36 4.79 17.85
N ARG A 33 -0.68 4.32 16.79
CA ARG A 33 -0.44 2.89 16.54
C ARG A 33 1.03 2.50 16.56
N ASP A 34 1.92 3.43 16.90
CA ASP A 34 3.38 3.25 16.93
C ASP A 34 3.92 2.63 15.63
N VAL A 35 3.47 3.14 14.48
CA VAL A 35 3.87 2.60 13.16
C VAL A 35 5.29 3.04 12.85
N ARG A 36 6.17 2.06 12.63
CA ARG A 36 7.60 2.30 12.31
C ARG A 36 8.00 1.93 10.88
N GLU A 37 7.14 1.22 10.16
CA GLU A 37 7.40 0.79 8.78
C GLU A 37 6.12 0.93 7.94
N VAL A 38 6.26 1.53 6.75
CA VAL A 38 5.17 1.73 5.79
C VAL A 38 5.58 1.08 4.48
N VAL A 39 4.71 0.20 3.99
CA VAL A 39 4.89 -0.49 2.71
C VAL A 39 4.06 0.21 1.64
N VAL A 40 4.71 0.62 0.56
CA VAL A 40 4.10 1.39 -0.53
C VAL A 40 4.17 0.58 -1.82
N GLY A 41 3.00 0.23 -2.34
CA GLY A 41 2.88 -0.45 -3.62
C GLY A 41 3.37 0.42 -4.78
N MET A 42 4.22 -0.15 -5.62
CA MET A 42 4.78 0.52 -6.80
C MET A 42 4.15 -0.04 -8.09
N PRO A 43 3.32 0.74 -8.81
CA PRO A 43 2.71 0.31 -10.04
C PRO A 43 3.74 0.36 -11.17
N LYS A 44 4.54 -0.70 -11.31
CA LYS A 44 5.47 -0.86 -12.43
C LYS A 44 4.74 -1.39 -13.65
N THR A 45 5.20 -1.02 -14.84
CA THR A 45 4.71 -1.64 -16.07
C THR A 45 5.15 -3.11 -16.13
N LEU A 46 4.54 -3.91 -17.02
CA LEU A 46 4.95 -5.30 -17.25
C LEU A 46 6.42 -5.41 -17.71
N ALA A 47 6.96 -4.36 -18.32
CA ALA A 47 8.37 -4.24 -18.70
C ALA A 47 9.28 -3.81 -17.53
N GLY A 48 8.72 -3.59 -16.33
CA GLY A 48 9.46 -3.13 -15.15
C GLY A 48 9.76 -1.64 -15.11
N GLU A 49 9.22 -0.86 -16.05
CA GLU A 49 9.50 0.56 -16.17
C GLU A 49 8.64 1.41 -15.23
N VAL A 50 9.19 2.56 -14.82
CA VAL A 50 8.51 3.57 -14.01
C VAL A 50 7.62 4.41 -14.91
N GLY A 51 6.31 4.11 -14.92
CA GLY A 51 5.32 4.91 -15.63
C GLY A 51 4.92 6.20 -14.89
N PRO A 52 4.08 7.06 -15.51
CA PRO A 52 3.62 8.32 -14.90
C PRO A 52 2.93 8.14 -13.54
N GLN A 53 2.22 7.02 -13.33
CA GLN A 53 1.60 6.70 -12.04
C GLN A 53 2.65 6.39 -10.97
N ALA A 54 3.65 5.57 -11.28
CA ALA A 54 4.74 5.28 -10.37
C ALA A 54 5.51 6.56 -10.00
N ARG A 55 5.69 7.48 -10.96
CA ARG A 55 6.32 8.77 -10.66
C ARG A 55 5.56 9.59 -9.62
N ARG A 56 4.23 9.67 -9.74
CA ARG A 56 3.38 10.36 -8.75
C ARG A 56 3.47 9.75 -7.36
N VAL A 57 3.54 8.41 -7.29
CA VAL A 57 3.75 7.69 -6.03
C VAL A 57 5.12 8.05 -5.43
N LEU A 58 6.19 8.05 -6.23
CA LEU A 58 7.53 8.43 -5.79
C LEU A 58 7.61 9.88 -5.29
N ASP A 59 6.98 10.82 -5.99
CA ASP A 59 6.99 12.23 -5.57
C ASP A 59 6.24 12.41 -4.24
N THR A 60 5.13 11.71 -4.05
CA THR A 60 4.38 11.68 -2.77
C THR A 60 5.23 11.07 -1.67
N LEU A 61 5.89 9.94 -1.95
CA LEU A 61 6.75 9.23 -1.02
C LEU A 61 7.94 10.07 -0.57
N ALA A 62 8.53 10.85 -1.48
CA ALA A 62 9.60 11.78 -1.13
C ALA A 62 9.13 12.86 -0.13
N GLY A 63 7.90 13.35 -0.26
CA GLY A 63 7.30 14.26 0.73
C GLY A 63 7.10 13.60 2.09
N LEU A 64 6.54 12.38 2.11
CA LEU A 64 6.30 11.63 3.34
C LEU A 64 7.60 11.27 4.06
N ARG A 65 8.63 10.81 3.34
CA ARG A 65 9.96 10.53 3.91
C ARG A 65 10.58 11.74 4.59
N ARG A 66 10.39 12.95 4.05
CA ARG A 66 10.85 14.18 4.70
C ARG A 66 10.02 14.56 5.92
N GLY A 67 8.70 14.33 5.88
CA GLY A 67 7.80 14.64 6.99
C GLY A 67 7.88 13.66 8.16
N PHE A 68 8.30 12.41 7.89
CA PHE A 68 8.34 11.31 8.87
C PHE A 68 9.69 10.59 8.83
N PRO A 69 10.79 11.24 9.27
CA PRO A 69 12.14 10.70 9.16
C PRO A 69 12.35 9.42 9.98
N ASP A 70 11.59 9.23 11.06
CA ASP A 70 11.68 8.06 11.95
C ASP A 70 10.87 6.85 11.44
N VAL A 71 10.14 7.00 10.34
CA VAL A 71 9.32 5.94 9.74
C VAL A 71 10.03 5.40 8.51
N ARG A 72 10.26 4.08 8.49
CA ARG A 72 10.85 3.41 7.34
C ARG A 72 9.83 3.23 6.23
N PHE A 73 10.09 3.78 5.05
CA PHE A 73 9.25 3.58 3.87
C PHE A 73 9.85 2.57 2.89
N VAL A 74 9.17 1.45 2.72
CA VAL A 74 9.58 0.33 1.85
C VAL A 74 8.72 0.33 0.58
N GLU A 75 9.37 0.36 -0.57
CA GLU A 75 8.72 0.24 -1.87
C GLU A 75 8.52 -1.25 -2.21
N TRP A 76 7.28 -1.64 -2.51
CA TRP A 76 6.92 -3.02 -2.80
C TRP A 76 6.43 -3.19 -4.23
N ASP A 77 7.00 -4.18 -4.92
CA ASP A 77 6.74 -4.44 -6.33
C ASP A 77 5.51 -5.35 -6.48
N GLU A 78 4.39 -4.78 -6.95
CA GLU A 78 3.07 -5.43 -7.01
C GLU A 78 2.87 -6.42 -8.18
N ARG A 79 3.93 -6.95 -8.79
CA ARG A 79 3.85 -7.85 -9.96
C ARG A 79 2.91 -9.06 -9.82
N LEU A 80 2.43 -9.38 -8.61
CA LEU A 80 1.57 -10.55 -8.33
C LEU A 80 0.08 -10.25 -8.14
N THR A 81 -0.37 -9.00 -7.95
CA THR A 81 -1.81 -8.72 -7.72
C THR A 81 -2.63 -8.63 -9.01
N THR A 82 -2.00 -8.38 -10.16
CA THR A 82 -2.72 -8.31 -11.44
C THR A 82 -3.30 -9.67 -11.88
N ARG A 83 -2.69 -10.80 -11.50
CA ARG A 83 -3.20 -12.15 -11.86
C ARG A 83 -4.45 -12.55 -11.09
N VAL A 84 -4.59 -12.10 -9.83
CA VAL A 84 -5.80 -12.37 -9.04
C VAL A 84 -6.99 -11.53 -9.52
N ALA A 85 -6.73 -10.30 -10.00
CA ALA A 85 -7.78 -9.43 -10.55
C ALA A 85 -8.26 -9.83 -11.95
N ALA A 86 -7.40 -10.44 -12.78
CA ALA A 86 -7.74 -10.81 -14.15
C ALA A 86 -8.60 -12.09 -14.27
N ALA A 87 -8.56 -12.99 -13.28
CA ALA A 87 -9.38 -14.20 -13.27
C ALA A 87 -10.85 -13.95 -12.86
N GLY A 88 -11.16 -12.76 -12.35
CA GLY A 88 -12.44 -12.40 -11.76
C GLY A 88 -13.15 -11.25 -12.48
N ALA A 89 -13.69 -11.54 -13.65
CA ALA A 89 -14.75 -10.80 -14.33
C ALA A 89 -14.37 -9.51 -15.10
N GLY A 90 -14.83 -9.51 -16.35
CA GLY A 90 -15.24 -8.29 -17.02
C GLY A 90 -16.31 -7.52 -16.23
N ALA A 91 -16.53 -6.28 -16.67
CA ALA A 91 -17.54 -5.33 -16.19
C ALA A 91 -17.19 -4.52 -14.91
N LYS A 92 -16.54 -3.39 -15.18
CA LYS A 92 -16.87 -2.03 -14.71
C LYS A 92 -18.07 -1.93 -13.73
N LYS A 93 -17.81 -1.66 -12.44
CA LYS A 93 -18.72 -0.90 -11.55
C LYS A 93 -17.89 -0.08 -10.55
N LYS A 94 -18.03 1.25 -10.58
CA LYS A 94 -17.21 2.24 -9.85
C LYS A 94 -17.15 1.98 -8.32
N GLY A 95 -18.22 1.46 -7.71
CA GLY A 95 -18.25 1.09 -6.29
C GLY A 95 -17.62 -0.28 -5.95
N LYS A 96 -17.49 -1.18 -6.93
CA LYS A 96 -16.78 -2.47 -6.76
C LYS A 96 -15.27 -2.26 -6.72
N ARG A 97 -14.77 -1.27 -7.46
CA ARG A 97 -13.34 -0.89 -7.52
C ARG A 97 -12.84 -0.41 -6.15
N VAL A 98 -13.55 0.50 -5.50
CA VAL A 98 -13.18 1.00 -4.16
C VAL A 98 -13.11 -0.14 -3.14
N ARG A 99 -14.12 -1.03 -3.09
CA ARG A 99 -14.09 -2.22 -2.21
C ARG A 99 -12.92 -3.17 -2.50
N VAL A 100 -12.55 -3.33 -3.76
CA VAL A 100 -11.37 -4.11 -4.18
C VAL A 100 -10.08 -3.40 -3.75
N ASP A 101 -10.04 -2.07 -3.72
CA ASP A 101 -8.85 -1.30 -3.36
C ASP A 101 -8.44 -1.47 -1.87
N HIS A 102 -9.40 -1.56 -0.94
CA HIS A 102 -9.07 -1.80 0.49
C HIS A 102 -8.52 -3.22 0.73
N LEU A 103 -9.15 -4.22 0.10
CA LEU A 103 -8.72 -5.61 0.21
C LEU A 103 -7.37 -5.85 -0.48
N ALA A 104 -7.12 -5.14 -1.59
CA ALA A 104 -5.84 -5.20 -2.30
C ALA A 104 -4.68 -4.73 -1.41
N ALA A 105 -4.85 -3.62 -0.68
CA ALA A 105 -3.82 -3.12 0.25
C ALA A 105 -3.51 -4.13 1.37
N ALA A 106 -4.54 -4.77 1.93
CA ALA A 106 -4.35 -5.80 2.96
C ALA A 106 -3.66 -7.05 2.39
N GLY A 107 -4.06 -7.52 1.20
CA GLY A 107 -3.41 -8.65 0.52
C GLY A 107 -1.94 -8.38 0.20
N MET A 108 -1.62 -7.18 -0.30
CA MET A 108 -0.24 -6.76 -0.57
C MET A 108 0.60 -6.75 0.71
N LEU A 109 0.08 -6.17 1.80
CA LEU A 109 0.77 -6.13 3.08
C LEU A 109 0.96 -7.54 3.65
N GLN A 110 -0.04 -8.42 3.52
CA GLN A 110 0.06 -9.81 3.96
C GLN A 110 1.17 -10.56 3.20
N GLU A 111 1.28 -10.35 1.89
CA GLU A 111 2.36 -10.94 1.08
C GLU A 111 3.74 -10.44 1.51
N TYR A 112 3.85 -9.14 1.80
CA TYR A 112 5.07 -8.54 2.32
C TYR A 112 5.49 -9.14 3.66
N LEU A 113 4.55 -9.29 4.60
CA LEU A 113 4.79 -9.86 5.93
C LEU A 113 5.24 -11.33 5.83
N ALA A 114 4.58 -12.13 4.99
CA ALA A 114 4.92 -13.54 4.79
C ALA A 114 6.37 -13.70 4.29
N ARG A 115 6.75 -12.96 3.24
CA ARG A 115 8.13 -13.01 2.69
C ARG A 115 9.20 -12.52 3.66
N ARG A 116 8.84 -11.69 4.64
CA ARG A 116 9.74 -11.24 5.70
C ARG A 116 9.91 -12.27 6.81
N GLY A 117 8.90 -13.10 7.06
CA GLY A 117 8.94 -14.16 8.07
C GLY A 117 9.70 -15.41 7.64
N ASP A 118 9.96 -15.55 6.33
CA ASP A 118 10.75 -16.64 5.73
C ASP A 118 12.29 -16.41 5.80
N LEU A 119 12.76 -15.49 6.65
CA LEU A 119 14.18 -15.19 6.92
C LEU A 119 14.51 -15.42 8.40
#